data_AF-A0A7C3LY69-F1
#
_entry.id   AF-A0A7C3LY69-F1
#
_cell.length_a   1.000
_cell.length_b   1.000
_cell.length_c   1.000
_cell.angle_alpha   90.00
_cell.angle_beta   90.00
_cell.angle_gamma   90.00
#
_symmetry.space_group_name_H-M   'P 1'
#
loop_
_entity.id
_entity.type
_entity.pdbx_description
1 polymer ?
#
loop_
_entity_poly.entity_id
_entity_poly.type
_entity_poly.pdbx_seq_one_letter_code
_entity_poly.pdbx_strand_id
1 'polypeptide(L)'
;MRTRTVVALGDSIVYGWGVPHEQGFPAILERLLNQGASQEGRWRVINAGIPGDTVLMGCARYARDVTPFAPHVVIFCFGLNDAALRRTRFDAQRERLWQAQRCPWMRLRVIGECLLSRALREKGGAFGEHDDALRRESRPRVRPKLFVAAFRELVRRARREGAKAYLLPMRPAPDQRL
;
A
#
# COMPACT_ATOMS: atom_id res chain seq x y z
N MET A 1 -8.04 3.90 31.67
CA MET A 1 -8.34 2.77 30.77
C MET A 1 -7.29 2.71 29.67
N ARG A 2 -6.67 1.55 29.42
CA ARG A 2 -5.63 1.41 28.38
C ARG A 2 -6.31 1.11 27.04
N THR A 3 -6.10 1.97 26.05
CA THR A 3 -6.60 1.76 24.67
C THR A 3 -5.55 1.00 23.87
N ARG A 4 -5.96 -0.09 23.22
CA ARG A 4 -5.12 -0.85 22.30
C ARG A 4 -5.48 -0.49 20.87
N THR A 5 -4.47 -0.35 20.02
CA THR A 5 -4.67 0.15 18.65
C THR A 5 -4.38 -0.93 17.62
N VAL A 6 -5.31 -1.11 16.70
CA VAL A 6 -5.12 -1.84 15.44
C VAL A 6 -5.05 -0.81 14.31
N VAL A 7 -4.11 -0.94 13.38
CA VAL A 7 -4.12 -0.18 12.13
C VAL A 7 -4.38 -1.14 10.98
N ALA A 8 -5.45 -0.91 10.21
CA ALA A 8 -5.71 -1.61 8.97
C ALA A 8 -5.13 -0.79 7.81
N LEU A 9 -4.02 -1.24 7.23
CA LEU A 9 -3.35 -0.61 6.09
C LEU A 9 -3.72 -1.33 4.80
N GLY A 10 -4.35 -0.63 3.86
CA GLY A 10 -4.71 -1.26 2.58
C GLY A 10 -5.28 -0.31 1.54
N ASP A 11 -6.08 -0.87 0.64
CA ASP A 11 -6.64 -0.17 -0.50
C ASP A 11 -8.13 0.24 -0.30
N SER A 12 -8.89 0.29 -1.39
CA SER A 12 -10.34 0.56 -1.41
C SER A 12 -11.15 -0.38 -0.52
N ILE A 13 -10.69 -1.61 -0.30
CA ILE A 13 -11.43 -2.57 0.54
C ILE A 13 -11.29 -2.21 2.01
N VAL A 14 -10.10 -1.81 2.44
CA VAL A 14 -9.91 -1.28 3.80
C VAL A 14 -10.64 0.05 3.96
N TYR A 15 -10.61 0.89 2.94
CA TYR A 15 -11.33 2.16 2.93
C TYR A 15 -12.85 1.95 3.15
N GLY A 16 -13.42 0.85 2.65
CA GLY A 16 -14.87 0.62 2.64
C GLY A 16 -15.54 1.24 1.42
N TRP A 17 -14.91 1.18 0.25
CA TRP A 17 -15.46 1.77 -0.97
C TRP A 17 -16.82 1.16 -1.31
N GLY A 18 -17.83 2.02 -1.48
CA GLY A 18 -19.19 1.61 -1.83
C GLY A 18 -20.05 1.18 -0.65
N VAL A 19 -19.59 1.33 0.60
CA VAL A 19 -20.39 1.07 1.81
C VAL A 19 -20.30 2.24 2.79
N PRO A 20 -21.31 2.43 3.67
CA PRO A 20 -21.21 3.34 4.80
C PRO A 20 -20.01 2.99 5.69
N HIS A 21 -19.41 3.99 6.32
CA HIS A 21 -18.21 3.83 7.14
C HIS A 21 -18.39 2.77 8.25
N GLU A 22 -19.57 2.73 8.88
CA GLU A 22 -19.94 1.81 9.96
C GLU A 22 -20.04 0.35 9.48
N GLN A 23 -20.18 0.14 8.17
CA GLN A 23 -20.26 -1.16 7.52
C GLN A 23 -18.92 -1.57 6.89
N GLY A 24 -17.94 -0.68 6.87
CA GLY A 24 -16.57 -1.02 6.50
C GLY A 24 -15.97 -2.01 7.51
N PHE A 25 -15.16 -2.95 7.04
CA PHE A 25 -14.60 -3.97 7.94
C PHE A 25 -13.81 -3.40 9.12
N PRO A 26 -13.07 -2.26 9.03
CA PRO A 26 -12.37 -1.72 10.19
C PRO A 26 -13.33 -1.32 11.32
N ALA A 27 -14.48 -0.73 10.98
CA ALA A 27 -15.51 -0.35 11.96
C ALA A 27 -16.20 -1.59 12.55
N ILE A 28 -16.53 -2.58 11.72
CA ILE A 28 -17.07 -3.86 12.18
C ILE A 28 -16.08 -4.57 13.11
N LEU A 29 -14.79 -4.60 12.76
CA LEU A 29 -13.74 -5.17 13.58
C LEU A 29 -13.62 -4.47 14.93
N GLU A 30 -13.69 -3.13 14.96
CA GLU A 30 -13.69 -2.37 16.21
C GLU A 30 -14.87 -2.77 17.10
N ARG A 31 -16.08 -2.84 16.53
CA ARG A 31 -17.26 -3.28 17.26
C ARG A 31 -17.09 -4.68 17.82
N LEU A 32 -16.64 -5.64 17.00
CA LEU A 32 -16.41 -7.03 17.42
C LEU A 32 -15.35 -7.15 18.52
N LEU A 33 -14.24 -6.42 18.41
CA LEU A 33 -13.17 -6.43 19.43
C LEU A 33 -13.62 -5.84 20.78
N ASN A 34 -14.65 -5.00 20.76
CA ASN A 34 -15.21 -4.36 21.96
C ASN A 34 -16.51 -5.02 22.45
N GLN A 35 -17.03 -6.05 21.76
CA GLN A 35 -18.16 -6.83 22.25
C GLN A 35 -17.73 -7.62 23.50
N GLY A 36 -18.31 -7.28 24.65
CA GLY A 36 -17.98 -7.92 25.92
C GLY A 36 -16.65 -7.50 26.54
N ALA A 37 -16.02 -6.41 26.06
CA ALA A 37 -14.79 -5.90 26.66
C ALA A 37 -15.02 -5.52 28.13
N SER A 38 -14.31 -6.20 29.04
CA SER A 38 -14.25 -5.86 30.46
C SER A 38 -13.49 -4.55 30.68
N GLN A 39 -13.48 -4.07 31.92
CA GLN A 39 -12.78 -2.85 32.36
C GLN A 39 -11.26 -2.82 32.03
N GLU A 40 -10.69 -3.94 31.52
CA GLU A 40 -9.28 -4.14 31.21
C GLU A 40 -8.77 -3.36 29.98
N GLY A 41 -9.64 -2.90 29.07
CA GLY A 41 -9.26 -1.99 27.99
C GLY A 41 -10.14 -2.04 26.75
N ARG A 42 -10.16 -0.93 25.99
CA ARG A 42 -10.89 -0.81 24.72
C ARG A 42 -9.94 -0.94 23.53
N TRP A 43 -10.46 -1.47 22.42
CA TRP A 43 -9.76 -1.48 21.15
C TRP A 43 -10.19 -0.29 20.29
N ARG A 44 -9.21 0.33 19.63
CA ARG A 44 -9.40 1.29 18.56
C ARG A 44 -8.86 0.72 17.25
N VAL A 45 -9.63 0.79 16.17
CA VAL A 45 -9.21 0.36 14.84
C VAL A 45 -9.09 1.58 13.94
N ILE A 46 -7.88 1.83 13.43
CA ILE A 46 -7.59 2.90 12.49
C ILE A 46 -7.75 2.36 11.08
N ASN A 47 -8.66 2.97 10.32
CA ASN A 47 -8.78 2.74 8.89
C ASN A 47 -7.71 3.56 8.15
N ALA A 48 -6.70 2.88 7.61
CA ALA A 48 -5.68 3.45 6.75
C ALA A 48 -5.81 2.88 5.31
N GLY A 49 -7.04 2.74 4.81
CA GLY A 49 -7.34 2.37 3.43
C GLY A 49 -7.29 3.57 2.48
N ILE A 50 -6.73 3.38 1.28
CA ILE A 50 -6.77 4.39 0.20
C ILE A 50 -7.18 3.72 -1.11
N PRO A 51 -8.29 4.11 -1.74
CA PRO A 51 -8.75 3.53 -2.99
C PRO A 51 -7.68 3.55 -4.10
N GLY A 52 -7.51 2.40 -4.76
CA GLY A 52 -6.57 2.25 -5.87
C GLY A 52 -5.09 2.07 -5.47
N ASP A 53 -4.76 2.11 -4.18
CA ASP A 53 -3.39 1.85 -3.70
C ASP A 53 -2.93 0.43 -4.02
N THR A 54 -1.63 0.32 -4.30
CA THR A 54 -0.89 -0.96 -4.36
C THR A 54 -0.03 -1.12 -3.11
N VAL A 55 0.54 -2.30 -2.90
CA VAL A 55 1.40 -2.56 -1.73
C VAL A 55 2.62 -1.63 -1.66
N LEU A 56 3.14 -1.18 -2.81
CA LEU A 56 4.25 -0.23 -2.87
C LEU A 56 3.85 1.17 -2.41
N MET A 57 2.60 1.56 -2.66
CA MET A 57 2.03 2.81 -2.17
C MET A 57 1.83 2.73 -0.65
N GLY A 58 1.35 1.59 -0.16
CA GLY A 58 1.32 1.27 1.28
C GLY A 58 2.69 1.38 1.95
N CYS A 59 3.75 0.86 1.32
CA CYS A 59 5.13 0.99 1.83
C CYS A 59 5.59 2.46 1.92
N ALA A 60 5.20 3.29 0.95
CA ALA A 60 5.60 4.69 0.91
C ALA A 60 4.92 5.52 2.01
N ARG A 61 3.68 5.18 2.38
CA ARG A 61 2.90 5.91 3.40
C ARG A 61 2.91 5.29 4.80
N TYR A 62 3.58 4.17 5.01
CA TYR A 62 3.62 3.47 6.30
C TYR A 62 3.97 4.39 7.48
N ALA A 63 5.02 5.20 7.34
CA ALA A 63 5.47 6.10 8.41
C ALA A 63 4.46 7.22 8.74
N ARG A 64 3.60 7.59 7.77
CA ARG A 64 2.54 8.58 7.95
C ARG A 64 1.29 7.94 8.57
N ASP A 65 0.93 6.74 8.11
CA ASP A 65 -0.40 6.16 8.36
C ASP A 65 -0.42 5.06 9.42
N VAL A 66 0.75 4.58 9.87
CA VAL A 66 0.87 3.48 10.82
C VAL A 66 1.65 3.91 12.07
N THR A 67 2.88 4.37 11.88
CA THR A 67 3.80 4.70 12.98
C THR A 67 3.24 5.68 14.02
N PRO A 68 2.52 6.77 13.65
CA PRO A 68 2.01 7.73 14.64
C PRO A 68 0.99 7.15 15.61
N PHE A 69 0.39 6.00 15.28
CA PHE A 69 -0.63 5.36 16.09
C PHE A 69 -0.08 4.35 17.09
N ALA A 70 1.24 4.09 17.09
CA ALA A 70 1.92 3.08 17.92
C ALA A 70 1.10 1.78 18.05
N PRO A 71 0.76 1.12 16.93
CA PRO A 71 -0.20 0.04 16.94
C PRO A 71 0.31 -1.20 17.65
N HIS A 72 -0.61 -1.92 18.30
CA HIS A 72 -0.35 -3.25 18.84
C HIS A 72 -0.47 -4.31 17.75
N VAL A 73 -1.31 -4.02 16.74
CA VAL A 73 -1.58 -4.89 15.60
C VAL A 73 -1.64 -4.06 14.32
N VAL A 74 -1.00 -4.54 13.26
CA VAL A 74 -1.17 -4.00 11.90
C VAL A 74 -1.72 -5.11 11.01
N ILE A 75 -2.84 -4.81 10.35
CA ILE A 75 -3.45 -5.68 9.34
C ILE A 75 -3.12 -5.09 7.97
N PHE A 76 -2.53 -5.90 7.10
CA PHE A 76 -2.22 -5.50 5.73
C PHE A 76 -3.18 -6.15 4.74
N CYS A 77 -3.83 -5.34 3.90
CA CYS A 77 -4.74 -5.81 2.87
C CYS A 77 -4.46 -5.09 1.54
N PHE A 78 -3.69 -5.76 0.68
CA PHE A 78 -3.35 -5.34 -0.69
C PHE A 78 -3.34 -6.58 -1.59
N GLY A 79 -3.44 -6.40 -2.90
CA GLY A 79 -3.34 -7.50 -3.86
C GLY A 79 -4.14 -7.32 -5.14
N LEU A 80 -5.41 -6.91 -5.05
CA LEU A 80 -6.26 -6.78 -6.25
C LEU A 80 -5.72 -5.70 -7.20
N ASN A 81 -5.37 -4.54 -6.66
CA ASN A 81 -4.77 -3.47 -7.45
C ASN A 81 -3.40 -3.88 -7.99
N ASP A 82 -2.59 -4.56 -7.18
CA ASP A 82 -1.26 -5.03 -7.57
C ASP A 82 -1.29 -5.99 -8.76
N ALA A 83 -2.24 -6.94 -8.75
CA ALA A 83 -2.40 -7.96 -9.78
C ALA A 83 -3.12 -7.46 -11.04
N ALA A 84 -3.83 -6.34 -10.97
CA ALA A 84 -4.62 -5.83 -12.08
C ALA A 84 -3.76 -5.58 -13.33
N LEU A 85 -4.21 -6.10 -14.49
CA LEU A 85 -3.52 -6.02 -15.79
C LEU A 85 -3.73 -4.66 -16.46
N ARG A 86 -3.38 -3.58 -15.75
CA ARG A 86 -3.59 -2.19 -16.19
C ARG A 86 -2.43 -1.29 -15.79
N ARG A 87 -1.22 -1.82 -15.84
CA ARG A 87 0.00 -1.13 -15.42
C ARG A 87 0.22 0.13 -16.24
N THR A 88 0.60 1.21 -15.57
CA THR A 88 0.92 2.51 -16.16
C THR A 88 2.40 2.86 -15.99
N ARG A 89 2.88 3.92 -16.66
CA ARG A 89 4.23 4.44 -16.43
C ARG A 89 4.48 4.82 -14.97
N PHE A 90 3.45 5.27 -14.25
CA PHE A 90 3.55 5.66 -12.85
C PHE A 90 3.80 4.46 -11.93
N ASP A 91 3.18 3.31 -12.23
CA ASP A 91 3.46 2.08 -11.49
C ASP A 91 4.92 1.65 -11.72
N ALA A 92 5.42 1.74 -12.97
CA ALA A 92 6.82 1.46 -13.28
C ALA A 92 7.79 2.43 -12.59
N GLN A 93 7.47 3.72 -12.56
CA GLN A 93 8.25 4.74 -11.86
C GLN A 93 8.31 4.47 -10.35
N ARG A 94 7.17 4.15 -9.72
CA ARG A 94 7.11 3.82 -8.28
C ARG A 94 7.98 2.62 -7.93
N GLU A 95 7.96 1.56 -8.75
CA GLU A 95 8.84 0.41 -8.56
C GLU A 95 10.32 0.78 -8.66
N ARG A 96 10.70 1.59 -9.66
CA ARG A 96 12.08 2.06 -9.81
C ARG A 96 12.53 2.85 -8.60
N LEU A 97 11.71 3.81 -8.14
CA LEU A 97 12.01 4.62 -6.95
C LEU A 97 12.10 3.77 -5.69
N TRP A 98 11.20 2.81 -5.51
CA TRP A 98 11.21 1.91 -4.35
C TRP A 98 12.46 1.02 -4.31
N GLN A 99 12.94 0.55 -5.46
CA GLN A 99 14.21 -0.18 -5.59
C GLN A 99 15.42 0.74 -5.36
N ALA A 100 15.41 1.95 -5.90
CA ALA A 100 16.48 2.94 -5.71
C ALA A 100 16.67 3.33 -4.24
N GLN A 101 15.60 3.35 -3.43
CA GLN A 101 15.72 3.54 -1.97
C GLN A 101 16.46 2.41 -1.26
N ARG A 102 16.69 1.25 -1.92
CA ARG A 102 17.19 0.02 -1.30
C ARG A 102 18.46 -0.53 -1.94
N CYS A 103 18.77 -0.14 -3.17
CA CYS A 103 19.95 -0.58 -3.90
C CYS A 103 20.74 0.65 -4.36
N PRO A 104 21.97 0.86 -3.83
CA PRO A 104 22.81 2.02 -4.18
C PRO A 104 23.01 2.17 -5.69
N TRP A 105 23.23 1.06 -6.40
CA TRP A 105 23.40 1.05 -7.86
C TRP A 105 22.14 1.52 -8.59
N MET A 106 20.96 1.09 -8.15
CA MET A 106 19.69 1.58 -8.70
C MET A 106 19.47 3.05 -8.40
N ARG A 107 19.91 3.53 -7.23
CA ARG A 107 19.88 4.96 -6.88
C ARG A 107 20.74 5.79 -7.81
N LEU A 108 21.98 5.38 -8.04
CA LEU A 108 22.90 6.03 -8.97
C LEU A 108 22.32 6.04 -10.40
N ARG A 109 21.72 4.92 -10.84
CA ARG A 109 21.05 4.82 -12.13
C ARG A 109 19.90 5.84 -12.27
N VAL A 110 19.03 5.95 -11.26
CA VAL A 110 17.91 6.92 -11.28
C VAL A 110 18.44 8.36 -11.30
N ILE A 111 19.47 8.67 -10.49
CA ILE A 111 20.10 10.00 -10.49
C ILE A 111 20.69 10.33 -11.87
N GLY A 112 21.44 9.38 -12.46
CA GLY A 112 22.03 9.53 -13.78
C GLY A 112 21.00 9.75 -14.88
N GLU A 113 19.91 8.97 -14.88
CA GLU A 113 18.76 9.16 -15.78
C GLU A 113 18.18 10.58 -15.64
N CYS A 114 17.97 11.07 -14.40
CA CYS A 114 17.46 12.42 -14.16
C CYS A 114 18.40 13.52 -14.67
N LEU A 115 19.71 13.40 -14.41
CA LEU A 115 20.72 14.36 -14.88
C LEU A 115 20.80 14.39 -16.41
N LEU A 116 20.78 13.21 -17.05
CA LEU A 116 20.77 13.09 -18.51
C LEU A 116 19.50 13.71 -19.12
N SER A 117 18.32 13.38 -18.57
CA SER A 117 17.06 13.97 -19.01
C SER A 117 17.05 15.48 -18.89
N ARG A 118 17.63 16.05 -17.82
CA ARG A 118 17.77 17.50 -17.64
C ARG A 118 18.69 18.11 -18.69
N ALA A 119 19.87 17.53 -18.91
CA ALA A 119 20.84 18.01 -19.90
C ALA A 119 20.28 17.97 -21.34
N LEU A 120 19.50 16.93 -21.67
CA LEU A 120 18.83 16.81 -22.96
C LEU A 120 17.73 17.86 -23.16
N ARG A 121 16.94 18.15 -22.11
CA ARG A 121 15.92 19.22 -22.14
C ARG A 121 16.57 20.60 -22.32
N GLU A 122 17.67 20.87 -21.62
CA GLU A 122 18.43 22.13 -21.75
C GLU A 122 19.01 22.31 -23.17
N LYS A 123 19.33 21.22 -23.88
CA LYS A 123 19.80 21.24 -25.28
C LYS A 123 18.67 21.31 -26.33
N GLY A 124 17.42 21.57 -25.92
CA GLY A 124 16.28 21.62 -26.84
C GLY A 124 15.85 20.25 -27.38
N GLY A 125 16.30 19.15 -26.76
CA GLY A 125 15.83 17.81 -27.09
C GLY A 125 14.35 17.68 -26.74
N ALA A 126 13.51 17.56 -27.78
CA ALA A 126 12.09 17.27 -27.62
C ALA A 126 11.92 15.89 -26.99
N PHE A 127 11.64 15.85 -25.68
CA PHE A 127 10.98 14.70 -25.11
C PHE A 127 9.53 14.78 -25.54
N GLY A 128 9.09 13.83 -26.37
CA GLY A 128 7.68 13.64 -26.69
C GLY A 128 6.89 13.37 -25.41
N GLU A 129 6.46 14.42 -24.73
CA GLU A 129 5.54 14.37 -23.61
C GLU A 129 4.10 14.44 -24.13
N HIS A 130 3.70 13.53 -25.00
CA HIS A 130 2.29 13.43 -25.39
C HIS A 130 1.82 11.95 -25.44
N ASP A 131 0.70 11.71 -24.75
CA ASP A 131 -0.18 10.52 -24.69
C ASP A 131 0.23 9.23 -23.95
N ASP A 132 1.51 8.85 -23.83
CA ASP A 132 1.87 7.53 -23.27
C ASP A 132 1.72 7.41 -21.73
N ALA A 133 1.32 8.48 -21.05
CA ALA A 133 1.26 8.56 -19.58
C ALA A 133 0.28 7.59 -18.93
N LEU A 134 -0.87 7.43 -19.58
CA LEU A 134 -1.98 6.60 -19.12
C LEU A 134 -2.09 5.30 -19.91
N ARG A 135 -1.17 5.05 -20.85
CA ARG A 135 -1.17 3.82 -21.63
C ARG A 135 -1.08 2.64 -20.68
N ARG A 136 -2.11 1.82 -20.72
CA ARG A 136 -2.24 0.63 -19.88
C ARG A 136 -1.56 -0.52 -20.59
N GLU A 137 -0.51 -1.05 -19.97
CA GLU A 137 0.05 -2.34 -20.35
C GLU A 137 -0.80 -3.45 -19.74
N SER A 138 -1.04 -4.53 -20.49
CA SER A 138 -1.64 -5.77 -19.99
C SER A 138 -0.63 -6.54 -19.12
N ARG A 139 -0.24 -5.91 -18.01
CA ARG A 139 0.73 -6.40 -17.03
C ARG A 139 0.28 -6.01 -15.62
N PRO A 140 0.67 -6.76 -14.58
CA PRO A 140 0.40 -6.39 -13.19
C PRO A 140 0.95 -5.01 -12.85
N ARG A 141 0.17 -4.22 -12.10
CA ARG A 141 0.62 -2.91 -11.59
C ARG A 141 1.85 -3.06 -10.70
N VAL A 142 1.99 -4.15 -9.96
CA VAL A 142 3.22 -4.48 -9.23
C VAL A 142 3.77 -5.84 -9.67
N ARG A 143 5.06 -5.88 -10.03
CA ARG A 143 5.74 -7.12 -10.40
C ARG A 143 5.69 -8.13 -9.22
N PRO A 144 5.39 -9.42 -9.44
CA PRO A 144 5.24 -10.40 -8.37
C PRO A 144 6.42 -10.47 -7.38
N LYS A 145 7.66 -10.39 -7.89
CA LYS A 145 8.86 -10.36 -7.03
C LYS A 145 8.87 -9.15 -6.08
N LEU A 146 8.44 -7.98 -6.56
CA LEU A 146 8.39 -6.75 -5.77
C LEU A 146 7.21 -6.75 -4.81
N PHE A 147 6.08 -7.34 -5.20
CA PHE A 147 4.92 -7.54 -4.33
C PHE A 147 5.31 -8.31 -3.06
N VAL A 148 6.00 -9.45 -3.22
CA VAL A 148 6.50 -10.25 -2.09
C VAL A 148 7.51 -9.47 -1.26
N ALA A 149 8.45 -8.76 -1.91
CA ALA A 149 9.47 -7.98 -1.21
C ALA A 149 8.85 -6.82 -0.40
N ALA A 150 7.80 -6.19 -0.92
CA ALA A 150 7.06 -5.12 -0.26
C ALA A 150 6.31 -5.62 0.98
N PHE A 151 5.62 -6.75 0.90
CA PHE A 151 4.99 -7.35 2.07
C PHE A 151 6.01 -7.74 3.15
N ARG A 152 7.14 -8.33 2.76
CA ARG A 152 8.24 -8.62 3.70
C ARG A 152 8.76 -7.35 4.38
N GLU A 153 8.80 -6.23 3.67
CA GLU A 153 9.16 -4.94 4.26
C GLU A 153 8.12 -4.44 5.27
N LEU A 154 6.84 -4.44 4.90
CA LEU A 154 5.75 -4.00 5.77
C LEU A 154 5.72 -4.82 7.08
N VAL A 155 5.82 -6.14 6.97
CA VAL A 155 5.89 -7.04 8.14
C VAL A 155 7.13 -6.73 8.99
N ARG A 156 8.30 -6.53 8.37
CA ARG A 156 9.52 -6.17 9.10
C ARG A 156 9.43 -4.80 9.78
N ARG A 157 8.72 -3.83 9.21
CA ARG A 157 8.50 -2.51 9.84
C ARG A 157 7.60 -2.64 11.06
N ALA A 158 6.43 -3.27 10.90
CA ALA A 158 5.50 -3.48 12.00
C ALA A 158 6.15 -4.22 13.18
N ARG A 159 6.90 -5.30 12.91
CA ARG A 159 7.60 -6.03 13.98
C ARG A 159 8.71 -5.21 14.65
N ARG A 160 9.44 -4.37 13.91
CA ARG A 160 10.45 -3.46 14.48
C ARG A 160 9.83 -2.41 15.39
N GLU A 161 8.60 -1.99 15.08
CA GLU A 161 7.81 -1.05 15.91
C GLU A 161 7.03 -1.76 17.04
N GLY A 162 7.27 -3.06 17.27
CA GLY A 162 6.66 -3.84 18.35
C GLY A 162 5.23 -4.34 18.06
N ALA A 163 4.72 -4.13 16.86
CA ALA A 163 3.37 -4.54 16.46
C ALA A 163 3.34 -5.99 15.94
N LYS A 164 2.24 -6.70 16.23
CA LYS A 164 1.90 -7.94 15.53
C LYS A 164 1.44 -7.62 14.11
N ALA A 165 1.87 -8.41 13.13
CA ALA A 165 1.57 -8.20 11.72
C ALA A 165 0.70 -9.33 11.17
N TYR A 166 -0.45 -8.99 10.60
CA TYR A 166 -1.36 -9.93 9.95
C TYR A 166 -1.55 -9.56 8.48
N LEU A 167 -1.59 -10.56 7.62
CA LEU A 167 -1.96 -10.41 6.22
C LEU A 167 -3.41 -10.85 6.08
N LEU A 168 -4.26 -9.98 5.52
CA LEU A 168 -5.62 -10.33 5.15
C LEU A 168 -5.66 -10.57 3.64
N PRO A 169 -5.52 -11.83 3.18
CA PRO A 169 -5.59 -12.13 1.77
C PRO A 169 -7.00 -11.92 1.24
N MET A 170 -7.10 -11.44 0.02
CA MET A 170 -8.34 -11.43 -0.73
C MET A 170 -8.70 -12.88 -1.07
N ARG A 171 -9.82 -13.36 -0.54
CA ARG A 171 -10.42 -14.60 -1.04
C ARG A 171 -11.39 -14.21 -2.17
N PRO A 172 -11.29 -14.82 -3.36
CA PRO A 172 -12.36 -14.66 -4.34
C PRO A 172 -13.67 -15.11 -3.69
N ALA A 173 -14.73 -14.33 -3.86
CA ALA A 173 -16.06 -14.75 -3.42
C ALA A 173 -16.36 -16.11 -4.09
N PRO A 174 -16.81 -17.13 -3.34
CA PRO A 174 -17.29 -18.34 -3.96
C PRO A 174 -18.40 -17.97 -4.94
N ASP A 175 -18.24 -18.43 -6.19
CA ASP A 175 -19.09 -18.24 -7.36
C ASP A 175 -20.49 -17.70 -7.04
N GLN A 176 -20.63 -16.37 -7.02
CA GLN A 176 -21.94 -15.74 -7.18
C GLN A 176 -22.21 -15.75 -8.68
N ARG A 177 -22.81 -16.85 -9.16
CA ARG A 177 -23.37 -16.91 -10.51
C ARG A 177 -24.34 -15.74 -10.65
N LEU A 178 -23.96 -14.76 -11.45
CA LEU A 178 -24.82 -13.70 -11.98
C LEU A 178 -25.76 -14.28 -13.05
#